data_AF-A0A2L2Z9P0-F1
#
_entry.id   AF-A0A2L2Z9P0-F1
#
_cell.length_a   1.000
_cell.length_b   1.000
_cell.length_c   1.000
_cell.angle_alpha   90.00
_cell.angle_beta   90.00
_cell.angle_gamma   90.00
#
_symmetry.space_group_name_H-M   'P 1'
#
loop_
_entity.id
_entity.type
_entity.pdbx_description
1 polymer ?
#
loop_
_entity_poly.entity_id
_entity_poly.type
_entity_poly.pdbx_seq_one_letter_code
_entity_poly.pdbx_strand_id
1 'polypeptide(L)'
;DLERCQKVTDKVLAAVYKALSDHHEYLAGALLQPTLDTPGQCCSMRYTHQDIAKAAVTALQRTVPAADPGITFLSGGLSEEEASIHLVL
;
A
#
# COMPACT_ATOMS: atom_id res chain seq x y z
N ASP A 1 -11.70 -1.21 9.93
CA ASP A 1 -10.53 -0.90 10.77
C ASP A 1 -9.29 -0.94 9.87
N LEU A 2 -8.13 -0.59 10.41
CA LEU A 2 -6.88 -0.55 9.64
C LEU A 2 -6.41 -1.95 9.24
N GLU A 3 -6.59 -2.92 10.15
CA GLU A 3 -6.20 -4.32 9.96
C GLU A 3 -6.95 -4.96 8.80
N ARG A 4 -8.24 -4.65 8.63
CA ARG A 4 -9.00 -5.10 7.46
C ARG A 4 -8.49 -4.49 6.16
N CYS A 5 -8.09 -3.21 6.14
CA CYS A 5 -7.50 -2.60 4.96
C CYS A 5 -6.22 -3.34 4.57
N GLN A 6 -5.29 -3.48 5.51
CA GLN A 6 -4.03 -4.19 5.30
C GLN A 6 -4.25 -5.61 4.78
N LYS A 7 -5.20 -6.36 5.37
CA LYS A 7 -5.52 -7.73 4.93
C LYS A 7 -6.07 -7.78 3.49
N VAL A 8 -6.83 -6.77 3.08
CA VAL A 8 -7.33 -6.68 1.70
C VAL A 8 -6.20 -6.31 0.76
N THR A 9 -5.34 -5.36 1.14
CA THR A 9 -4.12 -4.98 0.40
C THR A 9 -3.22 -6.18 0.18
N ASP A 10 -2.95 -6.99 1.21
CA ASP A 10 -2.17 -8.24 1.11
C ASP A 10 -2.73 -9.17 0.01
N LYS A 11 -4.05 -9.37 -0.01
CA LYS A 11 -4.69 -10.26 -0.99
C LYS A 11 -4.66 -9.68 -2.39
N VAL A 12 -4.93 -8.39 -2.54
CA VAL A 12 -4.98 -7.72 -3.84
C VAL A 12 -3.59 -7.70 -4.45
N LEU A 13 -2.56 -7.26 -3.71
CA LEU A 13 -1.20 -7.20 -4.23
C LEU A 13 -0.64 -8.58 -4.57
N ALA A 14 -0.92 -9.60 -3.75
CA ALA A 14 -0.53 -10.98 -4.08
C ALA A 14 -1.17 -11.46 -5.40
N ALA A 15 -2.45 -11.16 -5.63
CA ALA A 15 -3.12 -11.50 -6.88
C ALA A 15 -2.56 -10.71 -8.08
N VAL A 16 -2.27 -9.41 -7.89
CA VAL A 16 -1.67 -8.55 -8.92
C VAL A 16 -0.31 -9.07 -9.34
N TYR A 17 0.61 -9.31 -8.42
CA TYR A 17 1.96 -9.80 -8.78
C TYR A 17 1.94 -11.22 -9.33
N LYS A 18 0.99 -12.06 -8.90
CA LYS A 18 0.77 -13.36 -9.54
C LYS A 18 0.36 -13.19 -11.01
N ALA A 19 -0.60 -12.31 -11.30
CA ALA A 19 -1.03 -12.03 -12.66
C ALA A 19 0.11 -11.44 -13.51
N LEU A 20 0.88 -10.48 -12.99
CA LEU A 20 2.05 -9.94 -13.69
C LEU A 20 3.07 -11.04 -14.01
N SER A 21 3.31 -11.96 -13.07
CA SER A 21 4.18 -13.12 -13.32
C SER A 21 3.63 -14.07 -14.38
N ASP A 22 2.31 -14.32 -14.38
CA ASP A 22 1.65 -15.21 -15.37
C ASP A 22 1.67 -14.62 -16.77
N HIS A 23 1.69 -13.29 -16.88
CA HIS A 23 1.81 -12.56 -18.13
C HIS A 23 3.26 -12.25 -18.52
N HIS A 24 4.24 -12.76 -17.77
CA HIS A 24 5.67 -12.59 -18.04
C HIS A 24 6.14 -11.12 -18.07
N GLU A 25 5.55 -10.28 -17.23
CA GLU A 25 5.89 -8.85 -17.15
C GLU A 25 7.28 -8.62 -16.53
N TYR A 26 7.99 -7.62 -17.06
CA TYR A 26 9.32 -7.24 -16.59
C TYR A 26 9.24 -6.26 -15.42
N LEU A 27 9.19 -6.77 -14.20
CA LEU A 27 8.96 -5.97 -12.97
C LEU A 27 10.00 -4.86 -12.74
N ALA A 28 11.26 -5.08 -13.13
CA ALA A 28 12.31 -4.07 -12.99
C ALA A 28 12.11 -2.84 -13.90
N GLY A 29 11.19 -2.91 -14.87
CA GLY A 29 10.76 -1.80 -15.71
C GLY A 29 9.38 -1.23 -15.33
N ALA A 30 8.80 -1.66 -14.21
CA ALA A 30 7.49 -1.23 -13.75
C ALA A 30 7.58 -0.32 -12.50
N LEU A 31 6.46 0.30 -12.14
CA LEU A 31 6.26 0.95 -10.84
C LEU A 31 4.91 0.52 -10.29
N LEU A 32 4.84 0.30 -8.99
CA LEU A 32 3.56 0.09 -8.31
C LEU A 32 3.01 1.41 -7.79
N GLN A 33 1.75 1.71 -8.10
CA GLN A 33 1.03 2.87 -7.55
C GLN A 33 -0.11 2.39 -6.62
N PRO A 34 0.16 1.99 -5.37
CA PRO A 34 -0.87 1.51 -4.45
C PRO A 34 -1.47 2.66 -3.62
N THR A 35 -2.60 2.37 -2.96
CA THR A 35 -3.13 3.21 -1.87
C THR A 35 -2.30 3.02 -0.59
N LEU A 36 -2.25 4.04 0.28
CA LEU A 36 -1.84 3.85 1.68
C LEU A 36 -2.89 3.04 2.44
N ASP A 37 -2.45 2.13 3.31
CA ASP A 37 -3.35 1.38 4.19
C ASP A 37 -3.92 2.31 5.27
N THR A 38 -5.18 2.71 5.11
CA THR A 38 -5.86 3.64 6.00
C THR A 38 -7.14 3.02 6.54
N PRO A 39 -7.61 3.40 7.74
CA PRO A 39 -8.95 3.04 8.16
C PRO A 39 -9.97 3.64 7.18
N GLY A 40 -11.07 2.92 6.93
CA GLY A 40 -12.14 3.44 6.08
C GLY A 40 -12.69 4.79 6.60
N GLN A 41 -13.18 5.64 5.71
CA GLN A 41 -13.59 7.02 6.03
C GLN A 41 -14.61 7.15 7.17
N CYS A 42 -15.49 6.16 7.33
CA CYS A 42 -16.50 6.12 8.41
C CYS A 42 -16.04 5.35 9.66
N CYS A 43 -14.75 5.02 9.77
CA CYS A 43 -14.23 4.26 10.91
C CYS A 43 -14.19 5.14 12.16
N SER A 44 -14.79 4.66 13.26
CA SER A 44 -14.78 5.35 14.55
C SER A 44 -13.46 5.22 15.30
N MET A 45 -12.66 4.20 14.98
CA MET A 45 -11.35 3.97 15.58
C MET A 45 -10.29 4.87 14.93
N ARG A 46 -9.49 5.54 15.77
CA ARG A 46 -8.39 6.40 15.33
C ARG A 46 -7.07 5.63 15.42
N TYR A 47 -6.18 5.91 14.48
CA TYR A 47 -4.85 5.33 14.37
C TYR A 47 -3.83 6.46 14.25
N THR A 48 -2.61 6.21 14.69
CA THR A 48 -1.51 7.16 14.51
C THR A 48 -0.98 7.08 13.07
N HIS A 49 -0.27 8.11 12.63
CA HIS A 49 0.42 8.09 11.33
C HIS A 49 1.42 6.93 11.24
N GLN A 50 2.08 6.59 12.35
CA GLN A 50 3.01 5.46 12.46
C GLN A 50 2.29 4.12 12.29
N ASP A 51 1.07 3.98 12.79
CA ASP A 51 0.28 2.76 12.58
C ASP A 51 -0.05 2.56 11.09
N ILE A 52 -0.44 3.64 10.41
CA ILE A 52 -0.74 3.66 8.97
C ILE A 52 0.51 3.31 8.14
N ALA A 53 1.63 3.98 8.40
CA ALA A 53 2.90 3.72 7.73
C ALA A 53 3.36 2.26 7.93
N LYS A 54 3.32 1.77 9.18
CA LYS A 54 3.67 0.40 9.51
C LYS A 54 2.77 -0.60 8.82
N ALA A 55 1.45 -0.33 8.74
CA ALA A 55 0.51 -1.19 8.05
C ALA A 55 0.87 -1.32 6.56
N ALA A 56 1.05 -0.17 5.89
CA ALA A 56 1.40 -0.10 4.47
C ALA A 56 2.73 -0.79 4.16
N VAL A 57 3.80 -0.46 4.89
CA VAL A 57 5.13 -1.07 4.68
C VAL A 57 5.08 -2.58 4.91
N THR A 58 4.37 -3.04 5.93
CA THR A 58 4.23 -4.48 6.19
C THR A 58 3.49 -5.19 5.05
N ALA A 59 2.44 -4.59 4.47
CA ALA A 59 1.72 -5.18 3.36
C ALA A 59 2.60 -5.27 2.10
N LEU A 60 3.36 -4.21 1.81
CA LEU A 60 4.30 -4.20 0.69
C LEU A 60 5.39 -5.27 0.87
N GLN A 61 6.01 -5.35 2.05
CA GLN A 61 7.06 -6.35 2.35
C GLN A 61 6.56 -7.80 2.21
N ARG A 62 5.28 -8.06 2.42
CA ARG A 62 4.68 -9.39 2.28
C ARG A 62 4.38 -9.78 0.83
N THR A 63 4.21 -8.80 -0.07
CA THR A 63 3.55 -9.04 -1.36
C THR A 63 4.33 -8.53 -2.57
N VAL A 64 5.16 -7.50 -2.41
CA VAL A 64 5.89 -6.87 -3.50
C VAL A 64 7.27 -7.51 -3.66
N PRO A 65 7.60 -8.07 -4.84
CA PRO A 65 8.93 -8.57 -5.12
C PRO A 65 9.96 -7.42 -5.12
N ALA A 66 11.15 -7.67 -4.58
CA ALA A 66 12.26 -6.69 -4.57
C ALA A 66 12.77 -6.28 -5.97
N ALA A 67 12.29 -6.94 -7.03
CA ALA A 67 12.58 -6.57 -8.41
C ALA A 67 11.80 -5.32 -8.85
N ASP A 68 10.68 -4.99 -8.20
CA ASP A 68 9.96 -3.73 -8.46
C ASP A 68 10.78 -2.55 -7.89
N PRO A 69 11.20 -1.59 -8.74
CA PRO A 69 12.15 -0.56 -8.35
C PRO A 69 11.52 0.57 -7.52
N GLY A 70 10.19 0.68 -7.45
CA GLY A 70 9.60 1.83 -6.79
C GLY A 70 8.10 1.77 -6.55
N ILE A 71 7.71 2.31 -5.38
CA ILE A 71 6.33 2.46 -4.95
C ILE A 71 5.97 3.94 -4.96
N THR A 72 4.97 4.31 -5.76
CA THR A 72 4.46 5.68 -5.86
C THR A 72 3.07 5.76 -5.24
N PHE A 73 2.96 6.05 -3.95
CA PHE A 73 1.65 6.07 -3.30
C PHE A 73 0.71 7.12 -3.91
N LEU A 74 -0.55 6.74 -4.13
CA LEU A 74 -1.61 7.70 -4.40
C LEU A 74 -2.23 8.18 -3.08
N SER A 75 -2.40 9.50 -2.95
CA SER A 75 -2.94 10.17 -1.75
C SER A 75 -4.43 9.90 -1.53
N GLY A 76 -5.17 9.56 -2.59
CA GLY A 76 -6.59 9.26 -2.51
C GLY A 76 -7.39 10.46 -2.02
N GLY A 77 -8.02 10.32 -0.85
CA GLY A 77 -8.85 11.36 -0.23
C GLY A 77 -8.21 12.05 0.98
N LEU A 78 -6.90 11.88 1.19
CA LEU A 78 -6.17 12.53 2.29
C LEU A 78 -5.96 14.03 2.01
N SER A 79 -5.79 14.83 3.07
CA SER A 79 -5.29 16.20 2.90
C SER A 79 -3.84 16.20 2.38
N GLU A 80 -3.38 17.34 1.88
CA GLU A 80 -1.99 17.50 1.44
C GLU A 80 -1.00 17.25 2.60
N GLU A 81 -1.30 17.75 3.79
CA GLU A 81 -0.46 17.54 4.97
C GLU A 81 -0.47 16.08 5.42
N GLU A 82 -1.64 15.43 5.47
CA GLU A 82 -1.76 14.03 5.87
C GLU A 82 -1.00 13.10 4.91
N ALA A 83 -1.14 13.32 3.60
CA ALA A 83 -0.43 12.55 2.59
C ALA A 83 1.10 12.70 2.74
N SER A 84 1.56 13.93 3.02
CA SER A 84 2.99 14.20 3.21
C SER A 84 3.54 13.55 4.49
N ILE A 85 2.81 13.62 5.59
CA ILE A 85 3.21 13.03 6.88
C ILE A 85 3.27 11.51 6.79
N HIS A 86 2.27 10.87 6.16
CA HIS A 86 2.27 9.41 6.00
C HIS A 86 3.41 8.88 5.13
N LEU A 87 3.89 9.66 4.16
CA LEU A 87 4.96 9.23 3.27
C LEU A 87 6.35 9.32 3.93
N VAL A 88 6.53 10.24 4.87
CA VAL A 88 7.83 10.52 5.52
C VAL A 88 8.09 9.59 6.72
N LEU A 89 7.03 9.10 7.36
CA LEU A 89 7.09 8.27 8.57
C LEU A 89 7.13 6.77 8.25
#